data_AF-A0A841QKE3-F1
#
_entry.id   AF-A0A841QKE3-F1
#
_cell.length_a   1.000
_cell.length_b   1.000
_cell.length_c   1.000
_cell.angle_alpha   90.00
_cell.angle_beta   90.00
_cell.angle_gamma   90.00
#
_symmetry.space_group_name_H-M   'P 1'
#
loop_
_entity.id
_entity.type
_entity.pdbx_description
1 polymer ?
#
loop_
_entity_poly.entity_id
_entity_poly.type
_entity_poly.pdbx_seq_one_letter_code
_entity_poly.pdbx_strand_id
1 'polypeptide(L)'
;MPTPDLPVERFADVSTAHLSPRDRALLERYIETGGADGLSCLVGPYGWLIYASSELQAAEHASPGLAAILDAARAQDCAYVLFDRDGLQIDGIQTYDVQRK
;
A
#
# COMPACT_ATOMS: atom_id res chain seq x y z
N MET A 1 -0.90 0.56 -38.18
CA MET A 1 -1.49 -0.52 -37.37
C MET A 1 -2.51 0.10 -36.44
N PRO A 2 -3.67 -0.52 -36.19
CA PRO A 2 -4.58 0.00 -35.16
C PRO A 2 -3.90 -0.08 -33.79
N THR A 3 -4.11 0.94 -32.96
CA THR A 3 -3.65 0.94 -31.57
C THR A 3 -4.51 -0.04 -30.77
N PRO A 4 -3.91 -0.95 -29.98
CA PRO A 4 -4.70 -1.81 -29.10
C PRO A 4 -5.34 -0.98 -27.97
N ASP A 5 -6.62 -1.25 -27.68
CA ASP A 5 -7.25 -0.78 -26.46
C ASP A 5 -6.76 -1.63 -25.28
N LEU A 6 -6.05 -0.99 -24.36
CA LEU A 6 -5.54 -1.63 -23.15
C LEU A 6 -6.53 -1.43 -21.99
N PRO A 7 -6.69 -2.42 -21.10
CA PRO A 7 -7.46 -2.22 -19.87
C PRO A 7 -6.81 -1.13 -19.00
N VAL A 8 -7.64 -0.28 -18.39
CA VAL A 8 -7.21 0.79 -17.49
C VAL A 8 -7.65 0.45 -16.08
N GLU A 9 -6.71 0.51 -15.14
CA GLU A 9 -6.95 0.26 -13.71
C GLU A 9 -6.72 1.54 -12.90
N ARG A 10 -7.53 1.71 -11.85
CA ARG A 10 -7.38 2.81 -10.89
C ARG A 10 -6.53 2.35 -9.70
N PHE A 11 -5.77 3.28 -9.15
CA PHE A 11 -5.09 3.09 -7.87
C PHE A 11 -5.41 4.26 -6.93
N ALA A 12 -5.41 3.98 -5.64
CA ALA A 12 -5.49 5.00 -4.60
C ALA A 12 -4.09 5.56 -4.29
N ASP A 13 -3.98 6.85 -4.04
CA ASP A 13 -2.74 7.53 -3.67
C ASP A 13 -2.84 8.00 -2.20
N VAL A 14 -1.95 7.48 -1.36
CA VAL A 14 -2.02 7.60 0.10
C VAL A 14 -0.62 7.84 0.67
N SER A 15 -0.52 8.62 1.73
CA SER A 15 0.76 8.87 2.40
C SER A 15 1.37 7.61 3.02
N THR A 16 2.68 7.42 2.86
CA THR A 16 3.43 6.42 3.67
C THR A 16 3.32 6.67 5.17
N ALA A 17 2.89 7.85 5.62
CA ALA A 17 2.67 8.16 7.02
C ALA A 17 1.71 7.17 7.71
N HIS A 18 0.81 6.52 6.97
CA HIS A 18 -0.11 5.52 7.51
C HIS A 18 0.50 4.13 7.71
N LEU A 19 1.71 3.89 7.20
CA LEU A 19 2.41 2.62 7.38
C LEU A 19 3.09 2.59 8.74
N SER A 20 2.65 1.68 9.61
CA SER A 20 3.30 1.46 10.90
C SER A 20 4.72 0.93 10.72
N PRO A 21 5.60 1.03 11.73
CA PRO A 21 6.93 0.41 11.67
C PRO A 21 6.87 -1.09 11.35
N ARG A 22 5.83 -1.79 11.83
CA ARG A 22 5.60 -3.20 11.53
C ARG A 22 5.22 -3.42 10.07
N ASP A 23 4.33 -2.60 9.52
CA ASP A 23 3.94 -2.69 8.10
C ASP A 23 5.17 -2.48 7.20
N ARG A 24 5.97 -1.45 7.51
CA ARG A 24 7.23 -1.16 6.79
C ARG A 24 8.19 -2.33 6.84
N ALA A 25 8.41 -2.93 8.01
CA ALA A 25 9.27 -4.10 8.15
C ALA A 25 8.77 -5.32 7.34
N LEU A 26 7.44 -5.52 7.24
CA LEU A 26 6.87 -6.59 6.42
C LEU A 26 7.05 -6.33 4.93
N LEU A 27 6.91 -5.08 4.48
CA LEU A 27 7.16 -4.67 3.11
C LEU A 27 8.64 -4.83 2.74
N GLU A 28 9.54 -4.36 3.59
CA GLU A 28 10.99 -4.53 3.43
C GLU A 28 11.38 -6.00 3.34
N ARG A 29 10.84 -6.84 4.23
CA ARG A 29 11.08 -8.28 4.22
C ARG A 29 10.66 -8.95 2.90
N TYR A 30 9.57 -8.50 2.28
CA TYR A 30 9.15 -9.00 0.98
C TYR A 30 10.19 -8.74 -0.10
N ILE A 31 10.78 -7.54 -0.10
CA ILE A 31 11.84 -7.18 -1.03
C ILE A 31 13.13 -7.97 -0.73
N GLU A 32 13.55 -8.02 0.53
CA GLU A 32 14.78 -8.69 0.96
C GLU A 32 14.77 -10.19 0.68
N THR A 33 13.61 -10.83 0.77
CA THR A 33 13.45 -12.27 0.54
C THR A 33 13.10 -12.63 -0.91
N GLY A 34 13.02 -11.66 -1.82
CA GLY A 34 12.62 -11.90 -3.21
C GLY A 34 11.19 -12.43 -3.34
N GLY A 35 10.31 -12.04 -2.40
CA GLY A 35 8.90 -12.39 -2.39
C GLY A 35 8.52 -13.68 -1.66
N ALA A 36 9.45 -14.29 -0.92
CA ALA A 36 9.20 -15.53 -0.19
C ALA A 36 8.51 -15.35 1.18
N ASP A 37 8.63 -14.17 1.79
CA ASP A 37 8.08 -13.84 3.11
C ASP A 37 7.71 -12.35 3.16
N GLY A 38 6.87 -11.91 4.11
CA GLY A 38 6.45 -10.52 4.27
C GLY A 38 5.19 -10.14 3.48
N LEU A 39 4.96 -8.84 3.32
CA LEU A 39 3.77 -8.31 2.65
C LEU A 39 4.09 -7.94 1.19
N SER A 40 3.37 -8.55 0.26
CA SER A 40 3.59 -8.38 -1.17
C SER A 40 3.46 -6.92 -1.62
N CYS A 41 4.50 -6.42 -2.27
CA CYS A 41 4.57 -5.05 -2.75
C CYS A 41 5.56 -4.89 -3.92
N LEU A 42 5.41 -3.77 -4.63
CA LEU A 42 6.49 -3.19 -5.42
C LEU A 42 7.05 -1.98 -4.67
N VAL A 43 8.35 -1.74 -4.76
CA VAL A 43 9.03 -0.63 -4.08
C VAL A 43 9.65 0.34 -5.07
N GLY A 44 9.59 1.63 -4.76
CA GLY A 44 10.31 2.69 -5.45
C GLY A 44 11.02 3.62 -4.46
N PRO A 45 11.77 4.63 -4.93
CA PRO A 45 12.54 5.53 -4.07
C PRO A 45 11.73 6.32 -3.03
N TYR A 46 10.41 6.42 -3.23
CA TYR A 46 9.52 7.26 -2.43
C TYR A 46 8.35 6.51 -1.81
N GLY A 47 8.27 5.18 -1.96
CA GLY A 47 7.07 4.50 -1.50
C GLY A 47 6.92 3.05 -1.96
N TRP A 48 5.74 2.51 -1.70
CA TRP A 48 5.35 1.14 -2.04
C TRP A 48 4.03 1.12 -2.79
N LEU A 49 3.93 0.29 -3.82
CA LEU A 49 2.66 -0.07 -4.44
C LEU A 49 2.20 -1.42 -3.88
N ILE A 50 1.02 -1.44 -3.27
CA ILE A 50 0.47 -2.62 -2.61
C ILE A 50 -0.80 -3.03 -3.34
N TYR A 51 -0.91 -4.32 -3.68
CA TYR A 51 -2.14 -4.88 -4.24
C TYR A 51 -3.20 -4.99 -3.13
N ALA A 52 -4.35 -4.35 -3.34
CA ALA A 52 -5.47 -4.37 -2.40
C ALA A 52 -6.28 -5.67 -2.57
N SER A 53 -5.65 -6.82 -2.35
CA SER A 53 -6.32 -8.12 -2.44
C SER A 53 -7.11 -8.43 -1.18
N SER A 54 -8.29 -9.03 -1.35
CA SER A 54 -9.01 -9.70 -0.27
C SER A 54 -8.47 -11.09 0.08
N GLU A 55 -7.65 -11.68 -0.80
CA GLU A 55 -7.11 -13.04 -0.64
C GLU A 55 -5.72 -13.07 0.00
N LEU A 56 -5.02 -11.93 0.01
CA LEU A 56 -3.74 -11.84 0.71
C LEU A 56 -4.00 -11.89 2.22
N GLN A 57 -3.39 -12.88 2.87
CA GLN A 57 -3.10 -12.95 4.30
C GLN A 57 -2.38 -11.70 4.87
N ALA A 58 -2.17 -10.65 4.06
CA ALA A 58 -1.91 -9.30 4.50
C ALA A 58 -2.82 -8.90 5.68
N ALA A 59 -4.08 -9.34 5.71
CA ALA A 59 -5.00 -9.06 6.81
C ALA A 59 -4.57 -9.61 8.19
N GLU A 60 -3.84 -10.74 8.26
CA GLU A 60 -3.41 -11.31 9.56
C GLU A 60 -2.20 -10.56 10.15
N HIS A 61 -1.41 -9.88 9.32
CA HIS A 61 -0.14 -9.27 9.73
C HIS A 61 -0.08 -7.75 9.57
N ALA A 62 -0.98 -7.16 8.77
CA ALA A 62 -1.11 -5.72 8.59
C ALA A 62 -1.66 -5.04 9.84
N SER A 63 -1.26 -3.79 10.05
CA SER A 63 -1.92 -2.93 11.03
C SER A 63 -3.40 -2.72 10.68
N PRO A 64 -4.27 -2.43 11.68
CA PRO A 64 -5.65 -2.05 11.41
C PRO A 64 -5.79 -0.86 10.46
N GLY A 65 -4.83 0.08 10.48
CA GLY A 65 -4.81 1.23 9.57
C GLY A 65 -4.55 0.82 8.13
N LEU A 66 -3.53 -0.02 7.88
CA LEU A 66 -3.26 -0.55 6.55
C LEU A 66 -4.45 -1.37 6.02
N ALA A 67 -5.02 -2.26 6.86
CA ALA A 67 -6.20 -3.04 6.48
C ALA A 67 -7.38 -2.14 6.08
N ALA A 68 -7.69 -1.10 6.86
CA ALA A 68 -8.77 -0.17 6.55
C ALA A 68 -8.55 0.59 5.23
N ILE A 69 -7.29 0.96 4.92
CA ILE A 69 -6.95 1.63 3.65
C ILE A 69 -7.16 0.68 2.46
N LEU A 70 -6.67 -0.55 2.55
CA LEU A 70 -6.85 -1.55 1.49
C LEU A 70 -8.33 -1.87 1.28
N ASP A 71 -9.12 -1.98 2.35
CA ASP A 71 -10.57 -2.17 2.28
C ASP A 71 -11.28 -1.00 1.60
N ALA A 72 -10.90 0.23 1.96
CA ALA A 72 -11.44 1.44 1.35
C ALA A 72 -11.07 1.58 -0.13
N ALA A 73 -9.87 1.15 -0.53
CA ALA A 73 -9.43 1.12 -1.92
C ALA A 73 -10.27 0.12 -2.75
N ARG A 74 -10.49 -1.09 -2.24
CA ARG A 74 -11.37 -2.09 -2.87
C ARG A 74 -12.79 -1.59 -3.03
N ALA A 75 -13.34 -0.94 -2.00
CA ALA A 75 -14.69 -0.35 -2.06
C ALA A 75 -14.83 0.75 -3.12
N GLN A 76 -13.71 1.34 -3.56
CA GLN A 76 -13.62 2.37 -4.60
C GLN A 76 -13.12 1.83 -5.95
N ASP A 77 -13.14 0.50 -6.14
CA ASP A 77 -12.68 -0.17 -7.37
C ASP A 77 -11.23 0.17 -7.73
N CYS A 78 -10.38 0.31 -6.69
CA CYS A 78 -8.94 0.51 -6.83
C CYS A 78 -8.22 -0.80 -6.48
N ALA A 79 -7.66 -1.46 -7.48
CA ALA A 79 -6.92 -2.71 -7.31
C ALA A 79 -5.60 -2.53 -6.55
N TYR A 80 -5.03 -1.32 -6.57
CA TYR A 80 -3.77 -1.01 -5.91
C TYR A 80 -3.88 0.26 -5.04
N VAL A 81 -3.01 0.32 -4.04
CA VAL A 81 -2.73 1.53 -3.27
C VAL A 81 -1.26 1.88 -3.43
N LEU A 82 -0.98 3.08 -3.94
CA LEU A 82 0.34 3.68 -3.88
C LEU A 82 0.47 4.39 -2.54
N PHE A 83 1.38 3.88 -1.70
CA PHE A 83 1.83 4.56 -0.51
C PHE A 83 3.02 5.45 -0.88
N ASP A 84 2.77 6.71 -1.20
CA ASP A 84 3.78 7.70 -1.58
C ASP A 84 4.23 8.54 -0.37
N ARG A 85 5.53 8.84 -0.26
CA ARG A 85 6.08 9.66 0.83
C ARG A 85 5.37 11.00 0.94
N ASP A 86 5.04 11.59 -0.20
CA ASP A 86 4.45 12.91 -0.34
C ASP A 86 2.93 12.82 -0.64
N GLY A 87 2.36 11.61 -0.59
CA GLY A 87 0.94 11.32 -0.77
C GLY A 87 0.06 11.90 0.35
N LEU A 88 -1.26 11.90 0.12
CA LEU A 88 -2.22 12.50 1.04
C LEU A 88 -2.48 11.64 2.27
N GLN A 89 -2.53 12.28 3.43
CA GLN A 89 -2.99 11.64 4.66
C GLN A 89 -4.53 11.54 4.66
N ILE A 90 -5.04 10.42 5.17
CA ILE A 90 -6.46 10.13 5.29
C ILE A 90 -6.91 10.48 6.70
N ASP A 91 -7.90 11.36 6.80
CA ASP A 91 -8.50 11.75 8.07
C ASP A 91 -9.06 10.55 8.84
N GLY A 92 -8.79 10.50 10.14
CA GLY A 92 -9.29 9.44 11.02
C GLY A 92 -8.52 8.11 10.96
N ILE A 93 -7.48 8.00 10.12
CA ILE A 93 -6.56 6.86 10.11
C ILE A 93 -5.24 7.24 10.79
N GLN A 94 -4.74 6.37 11.66
CA GLN A 94 -3.49 6.60 12.39
C GLN A 94 -2.32 6.88 11.44
N THR A 95 -1.48 7.86 11.81
CA THR A 95 -0.19 8.14 11.18
C THR A 95 0.97 7.83 12.14
N TYR A 96 2.11 7.45 11.61
CA TYR A 96 3.27 7.00 12.38
C TYR A 96 4.52 7.86 12.18
N ASP A 97 4.46 8.84 11.27
CA ASP A 97 5.53 9.82 11.15
C ASP A 97 5.53 10.75 12.37
N VAL A 98 6.64 10.75 13.09
CA VAL A 98 6.93 11.77 14.10
C VAL A 98 7.02 13.11 13.38
N GLN A 99 6.13 14.04 13.73
CA GLN A 99 6.31 15.45 13.36
C GLN A 99 7.73 15.86 13.78
N ARG A 100 8.65 15.97 12.81
CA ARG A 100 9.91 16.67 13.04
C ARG A 100 9.52 18.14 13.21
N LYS A 101 9.52 18.59 14.47
CA LYS A 101 9.55 20.01 14.81
C LYS A 101 10.79 20.66 14.23
#